data_AF-A0A7V1M961-F1
#
_entry.id   AF-A0A7V1M961-F1
#
_cell.length_a   1.000
_cell.length_b   1.000
_cell.length_c   1.000
_cell.angle_alpha   90.00
_cell.angle_beta   90.00
_cell.angle_gamma   90.00
#
_symmetry.space_group_name_H-M   'P 1'
#
loop_
_entity.id
_entity.type
_entity.pdbx_description
1 polymer ?
#
loop_
_entity_poly.entity_id
_entity_poly.type
_entity_poly.pdbx_seq_one_letter_code
_entity_poly.pdbx_strand_id
1 'polypeptide(L)'
;MAQPTRTEVIEAELQRIIPIVIVGIVVLAFGLFLLYLSTIAAWMPFIIGVIVTIAGVGIAGYGGWQYMQLNNLPSYRAICPYCEQPTLFLAPPTEDYSCEHCHRVVAIEGGQVVPPLVLVCRHCGTPQKVSPRAKMFICDNCNGQNDLKPARPGVAAAPVGAAEESLEYTTYDLVLVDAGHNTEEVLEILCTILAAPRDHCRGILKDLPMVILVDLPRRKADSYRRMLREAGATAEVHPTGQYRPPAKQGM
;
A
#
# COMPACT_ATOMS: atom_id res chain seq x y z
N MET A 1 4.07 -19.29 -10.76
CA MET A 1 4.79 -19.46 -9.47
C MET A 1 5.58 -18.17 -9.29
N ALA A 2 5.51 -17.51 -8.13
CA ALA A 2 6.15 -16.20 -7.95
C ALA A 2 7.63 -16.26 -8.38
N GLN A 3 8.02 -15.34 -9.27
CA GLN A 3 9.38 -15.30 -9.79
C GLN A 3 10.33 -14.88 -8.65
N PRO A 4 11.39 -15.65 -8.37
CA PRO A 4 12.24 -15.39 -7.22
C PRO A 4 13.02 -14.08 -7.42
N THR A 5 13.18 -13.33 -6.35
CA THR A 5 13.92 -12.06 -6.39
C THR A 5 15.42 -12.32 -6.47
N ARG A 6 16.19 -11.32 -6.93
CA ARG A 6 17.66 -11.46 -7.04
C ARG A 6 18.30 -11.81 -5.70
N THR A 7 17.79 -11.23 -4.62
CA THR A 7 18.18 -11.50 -3.23
C THR A 7 17.97 -12.96 -2.86
N GLU A 8 16.77 -13.51 -3.08
CA GLU A 8 16.46 -14.92 -2.81
C GLU A 8 17.37 -15.89 -3.59
N VAL A 9 17.61 -15.60 -4.88
CA VAL A 9 18.49 -16.43 -5.70
C VAL A 9 19.94 -16.36 -5.23
N ILE A 10 20.42 -15.16 -4.89
CA ILE A 10 21.77 -14.98 -4.34
C ILE A 10 21.91 -15.70 -3.00
N GLU A 11 20.93 -15.59 -2.11
CA GLU A 11 20.94 -16.25 -0.81
C GLU A 11 20.96 -17.78 -0.95
N ALA A 12 20.15 -18.33 -1.86
CA ALA A 12 20.11 -19.77 -2.13
C ALA A 12 21.46 -20.29 -2.67
N GLU A 13 22.08 -19.56 -3.62
CA GLU A 13 23.40 -19.94 -4.14
C GLU A 13 24.51 -19.72 -3.10
N LEU A 14 24.43 -18.66 -2.29
CA LEU A 14 25.40 -18.40 -1.23
C LEU A 14 25.38 -19.50 -0.16
N GLN A 15 24.20 -20.00 0.22
CA GLN A 15 24.06 -21.15 1.12
C GLN A 15 24.74 -22.42 0.58
N ARG A 16 24.82 -22.58 -0.74
CA ARG A 16 25.53 -23.69 -1.38
C ARG A 16 27.04 -23.48 -1.43
N ILE A 17 27.51 -22.26 -1.65
CA ILE A 17 28.95 -21.94 -1.82
C ILE A 17 29.68 -21.87 -0.47
N ILE A 18 29.07 -21.27 0.56
CA ILE A 18 29.68 -21.10 1.90
C ILE A 18 30.29 -22.41 2.45
N PRO A 19 29.58 -23.55 2.50
CA PRO A 19 30.16 -24.78 3.06
C PRO A 19 31.36 -25.29 2.25
N ILE A 20 31.36 -25.13 0.92
CA ILE A 20 32.48 -25.54 0.05
C ILE A 20 33.73 -24.72 0.40
N VAL A 21 33.59 -23.40 0.57
CA VAL A 21 34.70 -22.52 0.94
C VAL A 21 35.23 -22.87 2.33
N ILE A 22 34.35 -23.11 3.31
CA ILE A 22 34.76 -23.50 4.67
C ILE A 22 35.54 -24.82 4.64
N VAL A 23 35.03 -25.83 3.94
CA VAL A 23 35.73 -27.12 3.78
C VAL A 23 37.09 -26.92 3.12
N GLY A 24 37.17 -26.11 2.05
CA GLY A 24 38.43 -25.78 1.40
C GLY A 24 39.45 -25.15 2.34
N ILE A 25 39.04 -24.20 3.18
CA ILE A 25 39.91 -23.54 4.18
C ILE A 25 40.40 -24.54 5.22
N VAL A 26 39.51 -25.41 5.73
CA VAL A 26 39.87 -26.43 6.74
C VAL A 26 40.86 -27.43 6.15
N VAL A 27 40.63 -27.91 4.93
CA VAL A 27 41.54 -28.83 4.22
C VAL A 27 42.90 -28.16 3.98
N LEU A 28 42.92 -26.89 3.59
CA LEU A 28 44.14 -26.12 3.39
C LEU A 28 44.94 -25.98 4.70
N ALA A 29 44.27 -25.64 5.81
CA ALA A 29 44.88 -25.53 7.13
C ALA A 29 45.46 -26.87 7.61
N PHE A 30 44.75 -27.98 7.37
CA PHE A 30 45.23 -29.33 7.69
C PHE A 30 46.44 -29.71 6.84
N GLY A 31 46.44 -29.39 5.54
CA GLY A 31 47.59 -29.60 4.66
C GLY A 31 48.83 -28.81 5.11
N LEU A 32 48.65 -27.53 5.47
CA LEU A 32 49.73 -26.70 6.03
C LEU A 32 50.25 -27.26 7.36
N PHE A 33 49.38 -27.76 8.22
CA PHE A 33 49.76 -28.40 9.48
C PHE A 33 50.59 -29.67 9.24
N LEU A 34 50.23 -30.51 8.26
CA LEU A 34 51.02 -31.68 7.87
C LEU A 34 52.38 -31.29 7.30
N LEU A 35 52.45 -30.23 6.49
CA LEU A 35 53.72 -29.67 6.00
C LEU A 35 54.60 -29.16 7.15
N TYR A 36 54.01 -28.50 8.15
CA TYR A 36 54.73 -28.10 9.35
C TYR A 36 55.28 -29.31 10.14
N LEU A 37 54.49 -30.37 10.32
CA LEU A 37 54.98 -31.59 10.96
C LEU A 37 56.08 -32.30 10.16
N SER A 38 56.07 -32.17 8.83
CA SER A 38 57.09 -32.76 7.97
C SER A 38 58.50 -32.19 8.21
N THR A 39 58.61 -30.97 8.74
CA THR A 39 59.93 -30.38 9.08
C THR A 39 60.58 -31.04 10.29
N ILE A 40 59.84 -31.81 11.09
CA ILE A 40 60.30 -32.36 12.37
C ILE A 40 60.73 -33.82 12.25
N ALA A 41 60.04 -34.68 11.49
CA ALA A 41 60.27 -36.12 11.65
C ALA A 41 60.10 -37.06 10.45
N ALA A 42 59.51 -36.68 9.31
CA ALA A 42 59.34 -37.65 8.22
C ALA A 42 59.05 -37.04 6.83
N TRP A 43 59.55 -37.72 5.79
CA TRP A 43 59.25 -37.53 4.37
C TRP A 43 57.82 -37.90 3.93
N MET A 44 57.16 -38.86 4.61
CA MET A 44 55.77 -39.26 4.31
C MET A 44 54.71 -38.15 4.51
N PRO A 45 54.68 -37.40 5.64
CA PRO A 45 53.75 -36.28 5.81
C PRO A 45 54.03 -35.11 4.86
N PHE A 46 55.23 -35.01 4.28
CA PHE A 46 55.52 -34.01 3.26
C PHE A 46 54.68 -34.25 1.99
N ILE A 47 54.71 -35.46 1.43
CA ILE A 47 53.98 -35.79 0.19
C ILE A 47 52.47 -35.64 0.41
N ILE A 48 51.95 -36.16 1.53
CA ILE A 48 50.53 -36.05 1.87
C ILE A 48 50.15 -34.58 2.08
N GLY A 49 50.99 -33.81 2.80
CA GLY A 49 50.78 -32.38 3.02
C GLY A 49 50.67 -31.61 1.72
N VAL A 50 51.60 -31.80 0.76
CA VAL A 50 51.55 -31.14 -0.55
C VAL A 50 50.25 -31.44 -1.30
N ILE A 51 49.84 -32.72 -1.37
CA ILE A 51 48.61 -33.12 -2.08
C ILE A 51 47.38 -32.47 -1.44
N VAL A 52 47.28 -32.52 -0.11
CA VAL A 52 46.15 -31.94 0.65
C VAL A 52 46.11 -30.43 0.48
N THR A 53 47.25 -29.74 0.52
CA THR A 53 47.32 -28.28 0.30
C THR A 53 46.88 -27.91 -1.12
N ILE A 54 47.32 -28.64 -2.15
CA ILE A 54 46.89 -28.40 -3.54
C ILE A 54 45.36 -28.61 -3.67
N ALA A 55 44.83 -29.68 -3.07
CA ALA A 55 43.39 -29.92 -3.06
C ALA A 55 42.61 -28.80 -2.34
N GLY A 56 43.11 -28.34 -1.19
CA GLY A 56 42.52 -27.23 -0.42
C GLY A 56 42.50 -25.93 -1.22
N VAL A 57 43.59 -25.58 -1.91
CA VAL A 57 43.66 -24.41 -2.80
C VAL A 57 42.68 -24.55 -3.96
N GLY A 58 42.56 -25.74 -4.56
CA GLY A 58 41.60 -25.99 -5.63
C GLY A 58 40.15 -25.77 -5.21
N ILE A 59 39.75 -26.32 -4.05
CA ILE A 59 38.39 -26.18 -3.52
C ILE A 59 38.08 -24.73 -3.14
N ALA A 60 38.99 -24.07 -2.42
CA ALA A 60 38.83 -22.67 -2.02
C ALA A 60 38.80 -21.72 -3.24
N GLY A 61 39.66 -21.96 -4.23
CA GLY A 61 39.71 -21.22 -5.48
C GLY A 61 38.42 -21.37 -6.30
N TYR A 62 37.89 -22.60 -6.40
CA TYR A 62 36.62 -22.86 -7.06
C TYR A 62 35.44 -22.13 -6.39
N GLY A 63 35.36 -22.18 -5.06
CA GLY A 63 34.34 -21.44 -4.31
C GLY A 63 34.44 -19.92 -4.49
N GLY A 64 35.66 -19.39 -4.51
CA GLY A 64 35.91 -17.97 -4.79
C GLY A 64 35.51 -17.56 -6.22
N TRP A 65 35.77 -18.41 -7.21
CA TRP A 65 35.38 -18.16 -8.60
C TRP A 65 33.86 -18.14 -8.77
N GLN A 66 33.14 -19.11 -8.16
CA GLN A 66 31.67 -19.09 -8.19
C GLN A 66 31.10 -17.85 -7.49
N TYR A 67 31.69 -17.42 -6.38
CA TYR A 67 31.29 -16.20 -5.69
C TYR A 67 31.46 -14.95 -6.59
N MET A 68 32.55 -14.85 -7.33
CA MET A 68 32.73 -13.76 -8.31
C MET A 68 31.65 -13.81 -9.40
N GLN A 69 31.25 -15.00 -9.85
CA GLN A 69 30.24 -15.16 -10.88
C GLN A 69 28.85 -14.70 -10.41
N LEU A 70 28.52 -14.87 -9.11
CA LEU A 70 27.29 -14.34 -8.52
C LEU A 70 27.21 -12.80 -8.54
N ASN A 71 28.34 -12.13 -8.29
CA ASN A 71 28.37 -10.66 -8.33
C ASN A 71 28.15 -10.09 -9.74
N ASN A 72 28.45 -10.87 -10.79
CA ASN A 72 28.26 -10.48 -12.18
C ASN A 72 26.87 -10.79 -12.74
N LEU A 73 25.93 -11.26 -11.91
CA LEU A 73 24.56 -11.52 -12.36
C LEU A 73 23.85 -10.22 -12.77
N PRO A 74 23.17 -10.21 -13.94
CA PRO A 74 22.42 -9.04 -14.40
C PRO A 74 21.34 -8.65 -13.39
N SER A 75 21.10 -7.35 -13.25
CA SER A 75 20.05 -6.82 -12.38
C SER A 75 19.07 -5.97 -13.18
N TYR A 76 17.83 -6.43 -13.23
CA TYR A 76 16.69 -5.71 -13.77
C TYR A 76 15.93 -5.05 -12.63
N ARG A 77 15.62 -3.75 -12.78
CA ARG A 77 14.92 -2.96 -11.76
C ARG A 77 13.46 -2.80 -12.17
N ALA A 78 12.54 -3.32 -11.35
CA ALA A 78 11.11 -3.05 -11.49
C ALA A 78 10.67 -2.12 -10.35
N ILE A 79 9.99 -1.01 -10.67
CA ILE A 79 9.51 -0.07 -9.66
C ILE A 79 8.14 -0.52 -9.18
N CYS A 80 7.96 -0.67 -7.87
CA CYS A 80 6.66 -1.00 -7.30
C CYS A 80 5.73 0.21 -7.38
N PRO A 81 4.54 0.13 -7.99
CA PRO A 81 3.65 1.29 -8.13
C PRO A 81 2.90 1.64 -6.82
N TYR A 82 2.96 0.77 -5.81
CA TYR A 82 2.34 1.02 -4.51
C TYR A 82 3.24 1.85 -3.59
N CYS A 83 4.49 1.40 -3.39
CA CYS A 83 5.45 2.03 -2.46
C CYS A 83 6.61 2.75 -3.15
N GLU A 84 6.68 2.72 -4.49
CA GLU A 84 7.71 3.40 -5.30
C GLU A 84 9.14 2.93 -5.04
N GLN A 85 9.30 1.85 -4.26
CA GLN A 85 10.57 1.20 -4.01
C GLN A 85 10.93 0.26 -5.19
N PRO A 86 12.20 0.21 -5.61
CA PRO A 86 12.66 -0.70 -6.65
C PRO A 86 12.83 -2.12 -6.10
N THR A 87 12.33 -3.11 -6.83
CA THR A 87 12.63 -4.54 -6.62
C THR A 87 13.59 -5.03 -7.71
N LEU A 88 14.59 -5.81 -7.30
CA LEU A 88 15.67 -6.29 -8.17
C LEU A 88 15.41 -7.73 -8.61
N PHE A 89 15.37 -7.94 -9.92
CA PHE A 89 15.18 -9.25 -10.55
C PHE A 89 16.38 -9.60 -11.43
N LEU A 90 16.55 -10.89 -11.73
CA LEU A 90 17.57 -11.37 -12.68
C LEU A 90 17.13 -11.21 -14.14
N ALA A 91 15.82 -11.18 -14.37
CA ALA A 91 15.17 -11.10 -15.68
C ALA A 91 13.91 -10.22 -15.58
N PRO A 92 13.40 -9.67 -16.69
CA PRO A 92 12.14 -8.95 -16.68
C PRO A 92 11.02 -9.87 -16.17
N PRO A 93 10.20 -9.42 -15.21
CA PRO A 93 9.17 -10.25 -14.63
C PRO A 93 8.00 -10.43 -15.61
N THR A 94 7.61 -11.68 -15.85
CA THR A 94 6.50 -12.05 -16.76
C THR A 94 5.22 -12.42 -16.02
N GLU A 95 5.34 -12.72 -14.72
CA GLU A 95 4.24 -13.09 -13.84
C GLU A 95 4.07 -12.07 -12.71
N ASP A 96 2.90 -12.07 -12.08
CA ASP A 96 2.63 -11.28 -10.87
C ASP A 96 3.69 -11.57 -9.80
N TYR A 97 4.24 -10.54 -9.19
CA TYR A 97 5.25 -10.65 -8.13
C TYR A 97 4.81 -9.92 -6.86
N SER A 98 5.34 -10.35 -5.71
CA SER A 98 5.14 -9.65 -4.45
C SER A 98 6.27 -8.66 -4.22
N CYS A 99 5.95 -7.42 -3.87
CA CYS A 99 6.96 -6.43 -3.54
C CYS A 99 7.61 -6.76 -2.18
N GLU A 100 8.94 -6.78 -2.11
CA GLU A 100 9.68 -7.05 -0.85
C GLU A 100 9.47 -5.98 0.23
N HIS A 101 9.19 -4.73 -0.16
CA HIS A 101 9.09 -3.61 0.77
C HIS A 101 7.68 -3.46 1.37
N CYS A 102 6.64 -3.63 0.57
CA CYS A 102 5.25 -3.41 1.01
C CYS A 102 4.42 -4.70 1.06
N HIS A 103 4.99 -5.84 0.65
CA HIS A 103 4.34 -7.14 0.57
C HIS A 103 3.03 -7.15 -0.23
N ARG A 104 2.81 -6.13 -1.08
CA ARG A 104 1.67 -6.07 -2.01
C ARG A 104 2.01 -6.80 -3.30
N VAL A 105 1.03 -7.53 -3.81
CA VAL A 105 1.13 -8.20 -5.11
C VAL A 105 0.99 -7.16 -6.22
N VAL A 106 2.02 -7.05 -7.05
CA VAL A 106 2.07 -6.24 -8.25
C VAL A 106 1.64 -7.09 -9.42
N ALA A 107 0.54 -6.70 -10.08
CA ALA A 107 0.02 -7.41 -11.24
C ALA A 107 0.80 -7.03 -12.50
N ILE A 108 1.15 -8.02 -13.31
CA ILE A 108 1.81 -7.84 -14.61
C ILE A 108 0.89 -8.36 -15.71
N GLU A 109 0.72 -7.55 -16.76
CA GLU A 109 -0.02 -7.93 -17.96
C GLU A 109 0.86 -7.65 -19.19
N GLY A 110 1.13 -8.67 -19.99
CA GLY A 110 1.96 -8.52 -21.20
C GLY A 110 3.40 -8.06 -20.95
N GLY A 111 3.97 -8.36 -19.77
CA GLY A 111 5.32 -7.92 -19.38
C GLY A 111 5.41 -6.46 -18.93
N GLN A 112 4.27 -5.77 -18.77
CA GLN A 112 4.21 -4.43 -18.20
C GLN A 112 3.52 -4.43 -16.84
N VAL A 113 4.00 -3.56 -15.96
CA VAL A 113 3.42 -3.37 -14.62
C VAL A 113 2.09 -2.63 -14.77
N VAL A 114 1.00 -3.23 -14.30
CA VAL A 114 -0.32 -2.60 -14.35
C VAL A 114 -0.41 -1.56 -13.21
N PRO A 115 -0.78 -0.31 -13.51
CA PRO A 115 -0.90 0.72 -12.48
C PRO A 115 -2.06 0.41 -11.51
N PRO A 116 -1.90 0.69 -10.20
CA PRO A 116 -2.94 0.49 -9.21
C PRO A 116 -4.07 1.51 -9.38
N LEU A 117 -5.30 1.10 -9.08
CA LEU A 117 -6.41 2.04 -8.99
C LEU A 117 -6.38 2.75 -7.64
N VAL A 118 -6.61 4.06 -7.66
CA VAL A 118 -6.78 4.86 -6.45
C VAL A 118 -8.26 4.96 -6.15
N LEU A 119 -8.71 4.27 -5.10
CA LEU A 119 -10.10 4.28 -4.65
C LEU A 119 -10.21 4.94 -3.29
N VAL A 120 -11.28 5.67 -3.06
CA VAL A 120 -11.53 6.30 -1.78
C VAL A 120 -12.38 5.40 -0.89
N CYS A 121 -11.95 5.21 0.35
CA CYS A 121 -12.70 4.43 1.33
C CYS A 121 -14.09 5.03 1.56
N ARG A 122 -15.14 4.21 1.49
CA ARG A 122 -16.53 4.63 1.72
C ARG A 122 -16.81 5.02 3.17
N HIS A 123 -16.00 4.54 4.11
CA HIS A 123 -16.18 4.77 5.55
C HIS A 123 -15.48 6.06 6.02
N CYS A 124 -14.20 6.23 5.71
CA CYS A 124 -13.38 7.34 6.22
C CYS A 124 -12.91 8.34 5.17
N GLY A 125 -13.14 8.10 3.87
CA GLY A 125 -12.71 9.02 2.82
C GLY A 125 -11.21 9.01 2.51
N THR A 126 -10.42 8.10 3.12
CA THR A 126 -8.98 7.99 2.83
C THR A 126 -8.74 7.33 1.45
N PRO A 127 -7.85 7.88 0.60
CA PRO A 127 -7.48 7.26 -0.66
C PRO A 127 -6.64 6.00 -0.43
N GLN A 128 -6.92 4.97 -1.22
CA GLN A 128 -6.29 3.65 -1.13
C GLN A 128 -5.86 3.18 -2.52
N LYS A 129 -4.59 2.79 -2.65
CA LYS A 129 -4.04 2.16 -3.87
C LYS A 129 -4.38 0.67 -3.84
N VAL A 130 -5.25 0.22 -4.72
CA VAL A 130 -5.71 -1.19 -4.80
C VAL A 130 -5.34 -1.84 -6.13
N SER A 131 -5.26 -3.16 -6.15
CA SER A 131 -4.99 -3.89 -7.38
C SER A 131 -6.23 -3.89 -8.31
N PRO A 132 -6.05 -3.80 -9.63
CA PRO A 132 -7.15 -3.80 -10.59
C PRO A 132 -7.98 -5.09 -10.59
N ARG A 133 -7.40 -6.20 -10.10
CA ARG A 133 -8.06 -7.50 -10.01
C ARG A 133 -8.81 -7.71 -8.68
N ALA A 134 -8.70 -6.78 -7.72
CA ALA A 134 -9.36 -6.92 -6.42
C ALA A 134 -10.88 -6.79 -6.53
N LYS A 135 -11.61 -7.70 -5.89
CA LYS A 135 -13.08 -7.62 -5.74
C LYS A 135 -13.50 -6.89 -4.46
N MET A 136 -12.63 -6.85 -3.47
CA MET A 136 -12.83 -6.17 -2.20
C MET A 136 -11.48 -5.63 -1.73
N PHE A 137 -11.49 -4.53 -0.99
CA PHE A 137 -10.33 -4.02 -0.29
C PHE A 137 -10.68 -3.63 1.15
N ILE A 138 -9.72 -3.78 2.04
CA ILE A 138 -9.83 -3.34 3.43
C ILE A 138 -9.06 -2.02 3.52
N CYS A 139 -9.67 -1.00 4.15
CA CYS A 139 -9.01 0.30 4.31
C CYS A 139 -7.94 0.24 5.40
N ASP A 140 -6.71 0.63 5.09
CA ASP A 140 -5.59 0.63 6.06
C ASP A 140 -5.82 1.59 7.23
N ASN A 141 -6.65 2.63 7.06
CA ASN A 141 -6.89 3.66 8.09
C ASN A 141 -8.01 3.29 9.06
N CYS A 142 -9.15 2.80 8.55
CA CYS A 142 -10.33 2.53 9.39
C CYS A 142 -10.72 1.05 9.47
N ASN A 143 -9.92 0.17 8.86
CA ASN A 143 -10.16 -1.28 8.74
C ASN A 143 -11.55 -1.67 8.17
N GLY A 144 -12.19 -0.73 7.46
CA GLY A 144 -13.51 -0.93 6.86
C GLY A 144 -13.40 -1.69 5.55
N GLN A 145 -14.21 -2.74 5.40
CA GLN A 145 -14.32 -3.50 4.16
C GLN A 145 -15.11 -2.69 3.12
N ASN A 146 -14.55 -2.56 1.92
CA ASN A 146 -15.19 -1.91 0.78
C ASN A 146 -15.23 -2.89 -0.39
N ASP A 147 -16.43 -3.21 -0.85
CA ASP A 147 -16.63 -4.05 -2.02
C ASP A 147 -16.43 -3.22 -3.30
N LEU A 148 -15.55 -3.68 -4.18
CA LEU A 148 -15.49 -3.20 -5.55
C LEU A 148 -16.58 -3.94 -6.32
N LYS A 149 -17.63 -3.23 -6.75
CA LYS A 149 -18.47 -3.78 -7.81
C LYS A 149 -17.57 -3.97 -9.03
N PRO A 150 -17.54 -5.16 -9.65
CA PRO A 150 -16.76 -5.34 -10.87
C PRO A 150 -17.26 -4.31 -11.89
N ALA A 151 -16.34 -3.47 -12.37
CA ALA A 151 -16.60 -2.70 -13.57
C ALA A 151 -16.98 -3.69 -14.67
N ARG A 152 -18.05 -3.40 -15.41
CA ARG A 152 -18.51 -4.25 -16.51
C ARG A 152 -17.32 -4.59 -17.42
N PRO A 153 -17.18 -5.85 -17.87
CA PRO A 153 -16.13 -6.21 -18.81
C PRO A 153 -16.40 -5.45 -20.12
N GLY A 154 -15.50 -4.54 -20.51
CA GLY A 154 -15.64 -3.78 -21.75
C GLY A 154 -15.03 -2.38 -21.78
N VAL A 155 -14.56 -1.82 -20.67
CA VAL A 155 -13.79 -0.56 -20.73
C VAL A 155 -12.31 -0.91 -20.78
N ALA A 156 -11.76 -0.86 -21.98
CA ALA A 156 -10.34 -0.99 -22.23
C ALA A 156 -9.53 -0.05 -21.33
N ALA A 157 -8.42 -0.56 -20.81
CA ALA A 157 -7.39 0.25 -20.16
C ALA A 157 -6.96 1.36 -21.12
N ALA A 158 -7.39 2.59 -20.85
CA ALA A 158 -6.90 3.76 -21.53
C ALA A 158 -5.50 4.11 -20.98
N PRO A 159 -4.56 4.52 -21.84
CA PRO A 159 -3.19 4.80 -21.45
C PRO A 159 -3.11 6.00 -20.50
N VAL A 160 -2.06 5.96 -19.68
CA VAL A 160 -1.59 7.05 -18.82
C VAL A 160 -1.51 8.34 -19.63
N GLY A 161 -2.46 9.27 -19.45
CA GLY A 161 -2.41 10.58 -20.10
C GLY A 161 -3.71 11.35 -20.24
N ALA A 162 -4.89 10.76 -20.05
CA ALA A 162 -6.15 11.50 -20.24
C ALA A 162 -7.26 10.99 -19.31
N ALA A 163 -7.23 11.44 -18.06
CA ALA A 163 -8.41 11.60 -17.21
C ALA A 163 -7.98 12.28 -15.91
N GLU A 164 -7.70 13.58 -15.98
CA GLU A 164 -8.18 14.51 -14.95
C GLU A 164 -9.71 14.56 -15.02
N GLU A 165 -10.37 13.40 -14.90
CA GLU A 165 -11.78 13.38 -14.56
C GLU A 165 -11.79 13.42 -13.04
N SER A 166 -11.59 14.64 -12.54
CA SER A 166 -12.05 15.03 -11.22
C SER A 166 -13.48 14.51 -11.09
N LEU A 167 -13.62 13.34 -10.47
CA LEU A 167 -14.83 13.00 -9.73
C LEU A 167 -14.98 14.17 -8.76
N GLU A 168 -15.71 15.21 -9.20
CA GLU A 168 -16.18 16.28 -8.34
C GLU A 168 -16.91 15.57 -7.21
N TYR A 169 -16.21 15.44 -6.07
CA TYR A 169 -16.84 15.21 -4.80
C TYR A 169 -17.69 16.45 -4.58
N THR A 170 -18.91 16.45 -5.12
CA THR A 170 -19.89 17.48 -4.81
C THR A 170 -20.18 17.30 -3.33
N THR A 171 -19.53 18.10 -2.51
CA THR A 171 -19.85 18.20 -1.09
C THR A 171 -21.13 19.02 -0.96
N TYR A 172 -21.85 18.79 0.12
CA TYR A 172 -23.17 19.35 0.33
C TYR A 172 -23.25 20.07 1.67
N ASP A 173 -23.93 21.20 1.68
CA ASP A 173 -24.24 21.98 2.86
C ASP A 173 -25.68 21.66 3.31
N LEU A 174 -25.85 21.48 4.62
CA LEU A 174 -27.15 21.24 5.24
C LEU A 174 -27.68 22.55 5.81
N VAL A 175 -28.81 22.99 5.28
CA VAL A 175 -29.47 24.24 5.66
C VAL A 175 -30.76 23.92 6.38
N LEU A 176 -30.95 24.51 7.55
CA LEU A 176 -32.23 24.47 8.25
C LEU A 176 -33.03 25.72 7.87
N VAL A 177 -34.18 25.48 7.26
CA VAL A 177 -35.06 26.53 6.74
C VAL A 177 -36.10 26.90 7.79
N ASP A 178 -36.67 25.90 8.45
CA ASP A 178 -37.71 26.09 9.46
C ASP A 178 -37.61 25.02 10.56
N ALA A 179 -37.89 25.42 11.81
CA ALA A 179 -37.91 24.55 12.99
C ALA A 179 -39.22 23.78 13.15
N GLY A 180 -40.29 24.19 12.44
CA GLY A 180 -41.60 23.57 12.55
C GLY A 180 -42.25 23.78 13.92
N HIS A 181 -43.20 22.90 14.25
CA HIS A 181 -44.04 23.01 15.45
C HIS A 181 -43.45 22.32 16.69
N ASN A 182 -42.55 21.34 16.51
CA ASN A 182 -41.92 20.58 17.59
C ASN A 182 -40.50 21.09 17.90
N THR A 183 -40.40 22.35 18.31
CA THR A 183 -39.09 23.02 18.48
C THR A 183 -38.17 22.37 19.50
N GLU A 184 -38.71 21.72 20.55
CA GLU A 184 -37.91 21.04 21.58
C GLU A 184 -37.29 19.72 21.08
N GLU A 185 -38.01 18.93 20.27
CA GLU A 185 -37.48 17.71 19.66
C GLU A 185 -36.41 18.06 18.61
N VAL A 186 -36.67 19.09 17.80
CA VAL A 186 -35.69 19.61 16.83
C VAL A 186 -34.44 20.13 17.54
N LEU A 187 -34.59 20.80 18.68
CA LEU A 187 -33.47 21.30 19.48
C LEU A 187 -32.58 20.16 19.98
N GLU A 188 -33.17 19.06 20.46
CA GLU A 188 -32.42 17.89 20.95
C GLU A 188 -31.65 17.21 19.82
N ILE A 189 -32.28 16.99 18.66
CA ILE A 189 -31.62 16.43 17.48
C ILE A 189 -30.52 17.38 16.99
N LEU A 190 -30.78 18.68 16.93
CA LEU A 190 -29.83 19.69 16.47
C LEU A 190 -28.57 19.71 17.33
N CYS A 191 -28.72 19.67 18.66
CA CYS A 191 -27.56 19.61 19.56
C CYS A 191 -26.81 18.29 19.47
N THR A 192 -27.50 17.18 19.18
CA THR A 192 -26.86 15.89 18.93
C THR A 192 -26.03 15.90 17.64
N ILE A 193 -26.57 16.52 16.58
CA ILE A 193 -25.89 16.63 15.27
C ILE A 193 -24.68 17.56 15.34
N LEU A 194 -24.81 18.71 16.00
CA LEU A 194 -23.76 19.72 16.13
C LEU A 194 -22.76 19.44 17.26
N ALA A 195 -23.08 18.48 18.14
CA ALA A 195 -22.36 18.26 19.40
C ALA A 195 -22.16 19.57 20.22
N ALA A 196 -23.19 20.44 20.22
CA ALA A 196 -23.12 21.78 20.79
C ALA A 196 -24.04 21.93 22.03
N PRO A 197 -23.76 22.89 22.94
CA PRO A 197 -24.61 23.18 24.09
C PRO A 197 -26.01 23.66 23.68
N ARG A 198 -27.03 23.35 24.49
CA ARG A 198 -28.44 23.73 24.23
C ARG A 198 -28.64 25.22 23.95
N ASP A 199 -27.90 26.09 24.64
CA ASP A 199 -28.00 27.54 24.45
C ASP A 199 -27.54 27.99 23.05
N HIS A 200 -26.53 27.32 22.49
CA HIS A 200 -26.04 27.59 21.14
C HIS A 200 -27.07 27.14 20.09
N CYS A 201 -27.64 25.94 20.26
CA CYS A 201 -28.68 25.42 19.37
C CYS A 201 -29.95 26.31 19.39
N ARG A 202 -30.31 26.87 20.56
CA ARG A 202 -31.43 27.84 20.69
C ARG A 202 -31.15 29.15 19.95
N GLY A 203 -29.89 29.59 19.90
CA GLY A 203 -29.49 30.73 19.08
C GLY A 203 -29.72 30.47 17.59
N ILE A 204 -29.29 29.29 17.11
CA ILE A 204 -29.44 28.89 15.70
C ILE A 204 -30.92 28.83 15.27
N LEU A 205 -31.82 28.34 16.14
CA LEU A 205 -33.25 28.31 15.83
C LEU A 205 -33.90 29.70 15.71
N LYS A 206 -33.29 30.75 16.29
CA LYS A 206 -33.79 32.13 16.16
C LYS A 206 -33.33 32.79 14.86
N ASP A 207 -32.20 32.35 14.30
CA ASP A 207 -31.56 32.94 13.13
C ASP A 207 -31.88 32.17 11.82
N LEU A 208 -32.99 31.44 11.79
CA LEU A 208 -33.46 30.72 10.61
C LEU A 208 -33.79 31.68 9.45
N PRO A 209 -33.49 31.32 8.18
CA PRO A 209 -32.83 30.09 7.74
C PRO A 209 -31.29 30.18 7.81
N MET A 210 -30.63 29.10 8.30
CA MET A 210 -29.18 29.06 8.53
C MET A 210 -28.53 27.76 8.08
N VAL A 211 -27.27 27.84 7.62
CA VAL A 211 -26.42 26.67 7.31
C VAL A 211 -25.91 26.08 8.62
N ILE A 212 -26.28 24.83 8.91
CA ILE A 212 -25.90 24.12 10.14
C ILE A 212 -24.53 23.46 9.96
N LEU A 213 -24.34 22.78 8.82
CA LEU A 213 -23.14 22.02 8.54
C LEU A 213 -22.73 22.22 7.08
N VAL A 214 -21.42 22.34 6.86
CA VAL A 214 -20.80 22.59 5.55
C VAL A 214 -19.93 21.39 5.18
N ASP A 215 -19.77 21.14 3.88
CA ASP A 215 -18.82 20.17 3.32
C ASP A 215 -19.14 18.70 3.67
N LEU A 216 -20.43 18.31 3.60
CA LEU A 216 -20.85 16.95 3.93
C LEU A 216 -20.93 16.04 2.70
N PRO A 217 -20.60 14.75 2.86
CA PRO A 217 -20.94 13.76 1.85
C PRO A 217 -22.47 13.58 1.79
N ARG A 218 -23.02 13.49 0.57
CA ARG A 218 -24.46 13.42 0.28
C ARG A 218 -25.27 12.53 1.22
N ARG A 219 -24.76 11.33 1.52
CA ARG A 219 -25.46 10.37 2.39
C ARG A 219 -25.63 10.85 3.81
N LYS A 220 -24.62 11.53 4.37
CA LYS A 220 -24.72 12.10 5.73
C LYS A 220 -25.70 13.28 5.73
N ALA A 221 -25.59 14.17 4.75
CA ALA A 221 -26.53 15.29 4.60
C ALA A 221 -27.99 14.80 4.46
N ASP A 222 -28.23 13.77 3.65
CA ASP A 222 -29.55 13.15 3.51
C ASP A 222 -30.03 12.47 4.79
N SER A 223 -29.14 11.82 5.54
CA SER A 223 -29.47 11.21 6.83
C SER A 223 -29.88 12.25 7.87
N TYR A 224 -29.11 13.34 7.99
CA TYR A 224 -29.43 14.45 8.91
C TYR A 224 -30.73 15.14 8.51
N ARG A 225 -30.95 15.36 7.21
CA ARG A 225 -32.22 15.90 6.69
C ARG A 225 -33.42 15.04 7.09
N ARG A 226 -33.30 13.71 7.04
CA ARG A 226 -34.38 12.79 7.45
C ARG A 226 -34.66 12.91 8.95
N MET A 227 -33.64 12.88 9.79
CA MET A 227 -33.81 13.02 11.25
C MET A 227 -34.46 14.36 11.63
N LEU A 228 -34.05 15.45 10.98
CA LEU A 228 -34.68 16.77 11.21
C LEU A 228 -36.14 16.80 10.74
N ARG A 229 -36.46 16.17 9.60
CA ARG A 229 -37.85 16.06 9.11
C ARG A 229 -38.74 15.20 9.98
N GLU A 230 -38.21 14.13 10.55
CA GLU A 230 -38.94 13.26 11.48
C GLU A 230 -39.33 14.01 12.76
N ALA A 231 -38.48 14.93 13.24
CA ALA A 231 -38.81 15.86 14.32
C ALA A 231 -39.66 17.07 13.88
N GLY A 232 -40.14 17.10 12.63
CA GLY A 232 -41.03 18.15 12.14
C GLY A 232 -40.35 19.42 11.63
N ALA A 233 -39.02 19.45 11.51
CA ALA A 233 -38.26 20.57 10.93
C ALA A 233 -38.09 20.45 9.40
N THR A 234 -37.95 21.59 8.72
CA THR A 234 -37.68 21.65 7.28
C THR A 234 -36.20 21.93 7.02
N ALA A 235 -35.48 20.91 6.54
CA ALA A 235 -34.08 21.02 6.13
C ALA A 235 -33.89 20.76 4.62
N GLU A 236 -32.98 21.53 4.03
CA GLU A 236 -32.57 21.47 2.63
C GLU A 236 -31.09 21.13 2.51
N VAL A 237 -30.73 20.48 1.40
CA VAL A 237 -29.35 20.06 1.12
C VAL A 237 -28.94 20.70 -0.20
N HIS A 238 -27.94 21.56 -0.15
CA HIS A 238 -27.43 22.32 -1.30
C HIS A 238 -25.99 21.89 -1.60
N PRO A 239 -25.52 21.90 -2.85
CA PRO A 239 -24.10 21.72 -3.14
C PRO A 239 -23.28 22.81 -2.45
N THR A 240 -22.10 22.47 -1.94
CA THR A 240 -21.27 23.37 -1.14
C THR A 240 -20.97 24.66 -1.91
N GLY A 241 -21.24 25.80 -1.28
CA GLY A 241 -21.06 27.14 -1.88
C GLY A 241 -22.18 27.63 -2.79
N GLN A 242 -23.24 26.85 -3.03
CA GLN A 242 -24.40 27.29 -3.84
C GLN A 242 -25.57 27.85 -3.02
N TYR A 243 -25.56 27.69 -1.69
CA TYR A 243 -26.60 28.28 -0.87
C TYR A 243 -26.45 29.81 -0.79
N ARG A 244 -27.39 30.54 -1.41
CA ARG A 244 -27.61 31.96 -1.14
C ARG A 244 -28.74 32.08 -0.11
N PRO A 245 -28.49 32.62 1.08
CA PRO A 245 -29.57 32.87 2.02
C PRO A 245 -30.61 33.81 1.37
N PRO A 246 -31.92 33.57 1.57
CA PRO A 246 -32.94 34.50 1.10
C PRO A 246 -32.67 35.88 1.74
N ALA A 247 -32.73 36.94 0.92
CA ALA A 247 -32.57 38.30 1.42
C ALA A 247 -33.58 38.53 2.56
N LYS A 248 -33.09 38.85 3.76
CA LYS A 248 -33.94 39.27 4.88
C LYS A 248 -34.81 40.42 4.39
N GLN A 249 -36.08 40.14 4.10
CA GLN A 249 -37.07 41.20 3.88
C GLN A 249 -37.20 41.90 5.23
N GLY A 250 -36.67 43.12 5.30
CA GLY A 250 -36.73 43.93 6.50
C GLY A 250 -38.17 44.10 6.96
N MET A 251 -38.41 43.74 8.21
CA MET A 251 -39.39 44.40 9.07
C MET A 251 -38.62 45.29 10.03
#